data_AF-A0A2H3EBZ5-F1
#
_entry.id   AF-A0A2H3EBZ5-F1
#
_cell.length_a   1.000
_cell.length_b   1.000
_cell.length_c   1.000
_cell.angle_alpha   90.00
_cell.angle_beta   90.00
_cell.angle_gamma   90.00
#
_symmetry.space_group_name_H-M   'P 1'
#
loop_
_entity.id
_entity.type
_entity.pdbx_description
1 polymer ?
#
loop_
_entity_poly.entity_id
_entity_poly.type
_entity_poly.pdbx_seq_one_letter_code
_entity_poly.pdbx_strand_id
1 'polypeptide(L)'
;RSRCQILKDAMLFFSHSTPSLATVISAMDHIDSVLTTQSLNASYDPTIHASLCIAKKTLNQYYNITDYSEVYRILMVLHPCHKLAYFCKVSWSPMWINTAHEIV
;
A
#
# COMPACT_ATOMS: atom_id res chain seq x y z
N ARG A 1 -8.44 19.41 -12.83
CA ARG A 1 -7.18 19.12 -12.09
C ARG A 1 -6.93 17.62 -12.15
N SER A 2 -5.73 17.16 -12.53
CA SER A 2 -5.41 15.76 -12.83
C SER A 2 -5.63 14.85 -11.62
N ARG A 3 -6.58 13.92 -11.70
CA ARG A 3 -6.99 13.01 -10.61
C ARG A 3 -5.90 12.00 -10.20
N CYS A 4 -4.85 11.83 -11.02
CA CYS A 4 -3.68 10.98 -10.75
C CYS A 4 -2.48 11.74 -10.16
N GLN A 5 -2.69 12.90 -9.53
CA GLN A 5 -1.60 13.71 -8.97
C GLN A 5 -0.74 12.91 -7.97
N ILE A 6 -1.35 12.02 -7.19
CA ILE A 6 -0.64 11.20 -6.21
C ILE A 6 0.45 10.30 -6.82
N LEU A 7 0.19 9.73 -8.00
CA LEU A 7 1.17 8.89 -8.69
C LEU A 7 2.33 9.73 -9.21
N LYS A 8 2.03 10.94 -9.72
CA LYS A 8 3.06 11.89 -10.15
C LYS A 8 3.93 12.34 -8.98
N ASP A 9 3.32 12.68 -7.86
CA ASP A 9 4.02 13.14 -6.67
C ASP A 9 4.89 12.02 -6.07
N ALA A 10 4.38 10.79 -6.00
CA ALA A 10 5.14 9.62 -5.57
C ALA A 10 6.33 9.34 -6.49
N MET A 11 6.13 9.34 -7.82
CA MET A 11 7.22 9.13 -8.78
C MET A 11 8.28 10.23 -8.69
N LEU A 12 7.88 11.49 -8.57
CA LEU A 12 8.81 12.61 -8.38
C LEU A 12 9.60 12.45 -7.08
N PHE A 13 8.92 12.12 -5.98
CA PHE A 13 9.57 11.87 -4.70
C PHE A 13 10.65 10.77 -4.81
N PHE A 14 10.33 9.63 -5.44
CA PHE A 14 11.28 8.54 -5.62
C PHE A 14 12.39 8.82 -6.63
N SER A 15 12.16 9.69 -7.62
CA SER A 15 13.19 10.06 -8.59
C SER A 15 14.35 10.88 -8.00
N HIS A 16 14.08 11.60 -6.90
CA HIS A 16 15.04 12.50 -6.26
C HIS A 16 15.59 11.99 -4.92
N SER A 17 15.14 10.81 -4.47
CA SER A 17 15.50 10.27 -3.16
C SER A 17 16.09 8.87 -3.28
N THR A 18 16.83 8.44 -2.25
CA THR A 18 17.14 7.04 -2.02
C THR A 18 16.13 6.52 -0.99
N PRO A 19 14.96 6.04 -1.43
CA PRO A 19 13.89 5.70 -0.51
C PRO A 19 14.27 4.50 0.36
N SER A 20 14.02 4.61 1.65
CA SER A 20 14.07 3.45 2.55
C SER A 20 12.87 2.53 2.30
N LEU A 21 12.97 1.26 2.67
CA LEU A 21 11.86 0.31 2.54
C LEU A 21 10.60 0.81 3.28
N ALA A 22 10.76 1.41 4.46
CA ALA A 22 9.64 2.02 5.21
C ALA A 22 8.94 3.14 4.43
N THR A 23 9.71 3.94 3.69
CA THR A 23 9.20 5.03 2.86
C THR A 23 8.45 4.50 1.64
N VAL A 24 8.93 3.41 1.04
CA VAL A 24 8.24 2.74 -0.07
C VAL A 24 6.88 2.20 0.40
N ILE A 25 6.83 1.55 1.56
CA ILE A 25 5.59 1.03 2.15
C ILE A 25 4.60 2.15 2.42
N SER A 26 5.06 3.21 3.09
CA SER A 26 4.22 4.36 3.42
C SER A 26 3.63 5.01 2.15
N ALA A 27 4.40 5.09 1.06
CA ALA A 27 3.91 5.60 -0.21
C ALA A 27 2.89 4.64 -0.86
N MET A 28 3.14 3.33 -0.83
CA MET A 28 2.20 2.32 -1.34
C MET A 28 0.85 2.39 -0.61
N ASP A 29 0.87 2.44 0.73
CA ASP A 29 -0.34 2.55 1.56
C ASP A 29 -1.10 3.84 1.27
N HIS A 30 -0.38 4.94 1.08
CA HIS A 30 -0.98 6.23 0.75
C HIS A 30 -1.62 6.21 -0.65
N ILE A 31 -0.98 5.58 -1.64
CA ILE A 31 -1.54 5.40 -2.98
C ILE A 31 -2.79 4.51 -2.91
N ASP A 32 -2.76 3.39 -2.19
CA ASP A 32 -3.94 2.51 -2.06
C ASP A 32 -5.12 3.22 -1.41
N SER A 33 -4.87 3.99 -0.35
CA SER A 33 -5.89 4.78 0.32
C SER A 33 -6.57 5.76 -0.64
N VAL A 34 -5.78 6.51 -1.42
CA VAL A 34 -6.31 7.47 -2.40
C VAL A 34 -7.07 6.77 -3.52
N LEU A 35 -6.54 5.68 -4.07
CA LEU A 35 -7.22 4.91 -5.12
C LEU A 35 -8.54 4.30 -4.61
N THR A 36 -8.56 3.81 -3.37
CA THR A 36 -9.76 3.28 -2.72
C THR A 36 -10.81 4.36 -2.55
N THR A 37 -10.43 5.52 -1.99
CA THR A 37 -11.35 6.66 -1.85
C THR A 37 -11.90 7.12 -3.20
N GLN A 38 -11.06 7.16 -4.23
CA GLN A 38 -11.50 7.49 -5.59
C GLN A 38 -12.42 6.42 -6.18
N SER A 39 -12.16 5.14 -5.93
CA SER A 39 -12.98 4.04 -6.47
C SER A 39 -14.40 3.99 -5.91
N LEU A 40 -14.61 4.54 -4.71
CA LEU A 40 -15.93 4.64 -4.06
C LEU A 40 -16.76 5.84 -4.56
N ASN A 41 -16.16 6.76 -5.32
CA ASN A 41 -16.87 7.91 -5.83
C ASN A 41 -17.71 7.54 -7.06
N ALA A 42 -19.03 7.39 -6.86
CA ALA A 42 -19.99 7.05 -7.91
C ALA A 42 -20.19 8.14 -8.99
N SER A 43 -19.60 9.33 -8.80
CA SER A 43 -19.66 10.41 -9.78
C SER A 43 -18.72 10.19 -10.98
N TYR A 44 -17.93 9.11 -11.00
CA TYR A 44 -16.96 8.85 -12.06
C TYR A 44 -17.54 8.02 -13.20
N ASP A 45 -17.00 8.27 -14.40
CA ASP A 45 -17.31 7.48 -15.59
C ASP A 45 -16.83 6.03 -15.41
N PRO A 46 -17.54 5.04 -15.97
CA PRO A 46 -17.12 3.63 -15.94
C PRO A 46 -15.67 3.40 -16.40
N THR A 47 -15.17 4.20 -17.34
CA THR A 47 -13.79 4.12 -17.84
C THR A 47 -12.78 4.45 -16.74
N ILE A 48 -13.11 5.42 -15.89
CA ILE A 48 -12.27 5.82 -14.75
C ILE A 48 -12.31 4.73 -13.68
N HIS A 49 -13.46 4.15 -13.37
CA HIS A 49 -13.54 3.01 -12.46
C HIS A 49 -12.74 1.81 -12.95
N ALA A 50 -12.79 1.49 -14.24
CA ALA A 50 -11.98 0.44 -14.84
C ALA A 50 -10.48 0.73 -14.68
N SER A 51 -10.05 1.97 -14.94
CA SER A 51 -8.65 2.37 -14.76
C SER A 51 -8.18 2.28 -13.30
N LEU A 52 -9.03 2.67 -12.33
CA LEU A 52 -8.75 2.55 -10.90
C LEU A 52 -8.65 1.08 -10.48
N CYS A 53 -9.53 0.22 -11.01
CA CYS A 53 -9.50 -1.22 -10.74
C CYS A 53 -8.19 -1.85 -11.23
N ILE A 54 -7.73 -1.49 -12.43
CA ILE A 54 -6.43 -1.93 -12.97
C ILE A 54 -5.30 -1.43 -12.09
N ALA A 55 -5.28 -0.14 -11.72
CA ALA A 55 -4.26 0.44 -10.87
C ALA A 55 -4.15 -0.27 -9.51
N LYS A 56 -5.30 -0.57 -8.87
CA LYS A 56 -5.34 -1.35 -7.62
C LYS A 56 -4.82 -2.77 -7.80
N LYS A 57 -5.19 -3.45 -8.88
CA LYS A 57 -4.68 -4.80 -9.17
C LYS A 57 -3.15 -4.81 -9.32
N THR A 58 -2.61 -3.82 -10.01
CA THR A 58 -1.16 -3.63 -10.13
C THR A 58 -0.52 -3.36 -8.78
N LEU A 59 -1.10 -2.49 -7.95
CA LEU A 59 -0.58 -2.20 -6.62
C LEU A 59 -0.57 -3.45 -5.72
N ASN A 60 -1.63 -4.26 -5.75
CA ASN A 60 -1.70 -5.53 -5.03
C ASN A 60 -0.61 -6.52 -5.47
N GLN A 61 -0.24 -6.52 -6.75
CA GLN A 61 0.87 -7.34 -7.23
C GLN A 61 2.20 -6.90 -6.60
N TYR A 62 2.42 -5.60 -6.43
CA TYR A 62 3.60 -5.08 -5.73
C TYR A 62 3.58 -5.46 -4.25
N TYR A 63 2.44 -5.39 -3.57
CA TYR A 63 2.33 -5.91 -2.20
C TYR A 63 2.69 -7.39 -2.12
N ASN A 64 2.17 -8.22 -3.03
CA ASN A 64 2.50 -9.65 -3.06
C ASN A 64 4.00 -9.90 -3.25
N ILE A 65 4.66 -9.19 -4.18
CA ILE A 65 6.10 -9.33 -4.41
C ILE A 65 6.90 -8.87 -3.19
N THR A 66 6.47 -7.78 -2.55
CA THR A 66 7.15 -7.24 -1.38
C THR A 66 6.96 -8.15 -0.15
N ASP A 67 5.84 -8.85 -0.03
CA ASP A 67 5.53 -9.79 1.05
C ASP A 67 6.44 -11.04 1.06
N TYR A 68 6.97 -11.45 -0.09
CA TYR A 68 7.98 -12.52 -0.18
C TYR A 68 9.35 -12.12 0.41
N SER A 69 9.57 -10.84 0.72
CA SER A 69 10.82 -10.39 1.34
C SER A 69 10.77 -10.57 2.86
N GLU A 70 11.65 -11.40 3.41
CA GLU A 70 11.80 -11.57 4.87
C GLU A 70 12.06 -10.22 5.57
N VAL A 71 12.84 -9.34 4.93
CA VAL A 71 13.13 -7.99 5.41
C VAL A 71 11.85 -7.15 5.52
N TYR A 72 10.92 -7.29 4.59
CA TYR A 72 9.62 -6.62 4.64
C TYR A 72 8.75 -7.13 5.78
N ARG A 73 8.70 -8.46 6.00
CA ARG A 73 7.94 -9.05 7.11
C ARG A 73 8.46 -8.56 8.46
N ILE A 74 9.79 -8.54 8.62
CA ILE A 74 10.47 -7.98 9.79
C ILE A 74 10.14 -6.49 9.96
N LEU A 75 10.19 -5.70 8.88
CA LEU A 75 9.90 -4.28 8.91
C LEU A 75 8.43 -3.97 9.21
N MET A 76 7.47 -4.79 8.75
CA MET A 76 6.06 -4.70 9.11
C MET A 76 5.83 -4.92 10.60
N VAL A 77 6.56 -5.85 11.21
CA VAL A 77 6.51 -6.10 12.66
C VAL A 77 7.18 -4.95 13.44
N LEU A 78 8.25 -4.37 12.92
CA LEU A 78 9.06 -3.33 13.56
C LEU A 78 8.66 -1.88 13.22
N HIS A 79 7.63 -1.66 12.39
CA HIS A 79 7.33 -0.33 11.84
C HIS A 79 7.00 0.69 12.96
N PRO A 80 7.79 1.79 13.13
CA PRO A 80 7.67 2.70 14.28
C PRO A 80 6.32 3.42 14.39
N CYS A 81 5.61 3.60 13.27
CA CYS A 81 4.33 4.31 13.24
C CYS A 81 3.11 3.42 13.51
N HIS A 82 3.24 2.09 13.52
CA HIS A 82 2.10 1.17 13.60
C HIS A 82 2.37 0.02 14.57
N LYS A 83 2.49 0.38 15.83
CA LYS A 83 2.49 -0.54 16.97
C LYS A 83 1.15 -1.29 17.04
N LEU A 84 1.08 -2.53 16.53
CA LEU A 84 0.06 -3.58 16.67
C LEU A 84 -1.43 -3.25 16.34
N ALA A 85 -1.88 -2.01 16.53
CA ALA A 85 -3.23 -1.52 16.29
C ALA A 85 -3.60 -1.44 14.80
N TYR A 86 -2.62 -1.44 13.89
CA TYR A 86 -2.86 -1.52 12.45
C TYR A 86 -3.45 -2.88 12.07
N PHE A 87 -2.86 -3.98 12.56
CA PHE A 87 -3.32 -5.33 12.25
C PHE A 87 -4.75 -5.60 12.76
N CYS A 88 -5.14 -5.02 13.90
CA CYS A 88 -6.52 -5.10 14.39
C CYS A 88 -7.51 -4.22 13.61
N LYS A 89 -7.07 -3.12 13.00
CA LYS A 89 -7.95 -2.15 12.33
C LYS A 89 -8.18 -2.46 10.85
N VAL A 90 -7.26 -3.19 10.21
CA VAL A 90 -7.30 -3.49 8.77
C VAL A 90 -7.87 -4.89 8.48
N SER A 91 -8.34 -5.62 9.49
CA SER A 91 -9.02 -6.93 9.32
C SER A 91 -8.19 -7.94 8.51
N TRP A 92 -6.87 -7.96 8.72
CA TRP A 92 -6.00 -8.88 7.99
C TRP A 92 -6.32 -10.34 8.33
N SER A 93 -6.13 -11.23 7.35
CA SER A 93 -6.43 -12.66 7.50
C SER A 93 -5.63 -13.27 8.66
N PRO A 94 -6.26 -14.11 9.52
CA PRO A 94 -5.62 -14.64 10.74
C PRO A 94 -4.33 -15.44 10.48
N MET A 95 -4.15 -15.93 9.25
CA MET A 95 -2.92 -16.61 8.82
C MET A 95 -1.69 -15.69 8.90
N TRP A 96 -1.85 -14.40 8.68
CA TRP A 96 -0.78 -13.39 8.69
C TRP A 96 -0.34 -13.03 10.11
N ILE A 97 -1.29 -13.02 11.05
CA ILE A 97 -1.02 -12.76 12.47
C ILE A 97 -0.18 -13.91 13.06
N ASN A 98 -0.50 -15.15 12.69
CA ASN A 98 0.22 -16.32 13.17
C ASN A 98 1.66 -16.38 12.63
N THR A 99 1.90 -16.10 11.35
CA THR A 99 3.27 -16.15 10.83
C THR A 99 4.14 -15.01 11.35
N ALA A 100 3.57 -13.84 11.65
CA ALA A 100 4.31 -12.76 12.31
C ALA A 100 4.73 -13.13 13.75
N HIS A 101 3.90 -13.91 14.45
CA HIS A 101 4.20 -14.42 15.79
C HIS A 101 5.28 -15.50 15.81
N GLU A 102 5.45 -16.27 14.74
CA GLU A 102 6.48 -17.33 14.65
C GLU A 102 7.88 -16.80 14.32
N ILE A 103 8.00 -15.56 13.81
CA ILE A 103 9.27 -14.95 13.41
C ILE A 103 9.95 -14.20 14.58
N VAL A 104 9.22 -13.89 15.66
CA VAL A 104 9.71 -13.22 16.89
C VAL A 104 9.93 -14.24 17.99
#